data_AF-A0A2E9JLI9-F1
#
_entry.id   AF-A0A2E9JLI9-F1
#
_cell.length_a   1.000
_cell.length_b   1.000
_cell.length_c   1.000
_cell.angle_alpha   90.00
_cell.angle_beta   90.00
_cell.angle_gamma   90.00
#
_symmetry.space_group_name_H-M   'P 1'
#
loop_
_entity.id
_entity.type
_entity.pdbx_description
1 polymer ?
#
loop_
_entity_poly.entity_id
_entity_poly.type
_entity_poly.pdbx_seq_one_letter_code
_entity_poly.pdbx_strand_id
1 'polypeptide(L)'
;MFNSNAYYILGLPTSSSLKLINKRSKDIINRLKIDDLPTYDLDFPDVNKFRNEASVKKAHQSLIHPKSKLVEYFLWFQLNGYSNQEFMDAVKSGSIQKAAEHINMIINQERSDHLLNKKNLAILYIYQLSQTKDEVLLKKSLSLWKEIISSNDFWKIFIRCYKKDDDLSTTDDIISNFKTNAISSIADAYTELKEKHEDNTFIKNFSETFGVKGSKTEKKVLSPIYHNLNEAVEKLESMNISEDGVYDDDEKETINNLFEKIKEGCSKLKEIGLYEDSQSKSLRDRAVTGIRTVVLDIHNNLADMESAHSMMQFALKICGTESHRKKIEDEIRVIEKNKDDALILTPIENLFASKKYDEAIMLIDKKTIECSTDLELIKQLQNDKKAIIAAKATIMYTEGRNFLDKGKMKKAKPILEKMQEMLMGNIELFDINKETLIGIKNDIIEFMPKLNENNIDEIDNFRDHYVKLAKEKYEGEHEHAILL
;
A
#
# COMPACT_ATOMS: atom_id res chain seq x y z
N MET A 1 -3.12 31.86 9.18
CA MET A 1 -4.17 32.29 8.26
C MET A 1 -4.99 33.37 8.92
N PHE A 2 -5.72 33.13 10.02
CA PHE A 2 -6.31 34.24 10.77
C PHE A 2 -5.22 35.13 11.40
N ASN A 3 -4.37 34.52 12.23
CA ASN A 3 -3.28 35.21 12.95
C ASN A 3 -2.14 35.71 12.05
N SER A 4 -2.22 35.45 10.74
CA SER A 4 -1.22 35.83 9.76
C SER A 4 -1.83 36.53 8.55
N ASN A 5 -3.13 36.84 8.58
CA ASN A 5 -3.79 37.52 7.48
C ASN A 5 -3.18 38.91 7.34
N ALA A 6 -2.93 39.35 6.10
CA ALA A 6 -2.20 40.58 5.89
C ALA A 6 -2.96 41.83 6.36
N TYR A 7 -4.30 41.85 6.21
CA TYR A 7 -5.13 42.94 6.71
C TYR A 7 -5.18 42.99 8.23
N TYR A 8 -5.15 41.82 8.89
CA TYR A 8 -5.04 41.71 10.34
C TYR A 8 -3.72 42.29 10.86
N ILE A 9 -2.59 41.83 10.30
CA ILE A 9 -1.26 42.25 10.74
C ILE A 9 -1.09 43.77 10.58
N LEU A 10 -1.60 44.35 9.50
CA LEU A 10 -1.50 45.79 9.24
C LEU A 10 -2.60 46.62 9.92
N GLY A 11 -3.65 46.00 10.48
CA GLY A 11 -4.79 46.70 11.08
C GLY A 11 -5.54 47.56 10.06
N LEU A 12 -5.79 47.02 8.87
CA LEU A 12 -6.35 47.73 7.71
C LEU A 12 -7.68 47.11 7.25
N PRO A 13 -8.64 47.91 6.75
CA PRO A 13 -9.82 47.37 6.07
C PRO A 13 -9.43 46.80 4.69
N THR A 14 -10.23 45.88 4.18
CA THR A 14 -10.01 45.25 2.86
C THR A 14 -10.08 46.23 1.69
N SER A 15 -10.72 47.39 1.88
CA SER A 15 -10.80 48.50 0.92
C SER A 15 -9.58 49.43 0.91
N SER A 16 -8.52 49.08 1.65
CA SER A 16 -7.31 49.91 1.72
C SER A 16 -6.55 49.95 0.40
N SER A 17 -6.22 51.15 -0.06
CA SER A 17 -5.35 51.34 -1.22
C SER A 17 -3.90 50.95 -0.95
N LEU A 18 -3.16 50.65 -2.01
CA LEU A 18 -1.72 50.38 -2.03
C LEU A 18 -0.92 51.49 -1.36
N LYS A 19 -1.33 52.75 -1.55
CA LYS A 19 -0.71 53.91 -0.87
C LYS A 19 -0.85 53.79 0.65
N LEU A 20 -2.03 53.42 1.15
CA LEU A 20 -2.29 53.23 2.57
C LEU A 20 -1.55 52.00 3.13
N ILE A 21 -1.55 50.89 2.39
CA ILE A 21 -0.80 49.66 2.72
C ILE A 21 0.69 49.97 2.89
N ASN A 22 1.29 50.69 1.92
CA ASN A 22 2.68 51.11 1.96
C ASN A 22 2.98 52.02 3.17
N LYS A 23 2.10 52.99 3.44
CA LYS A 23 2.26 53.91 4.57
C LYS A 23 2.19 53.15 5.90
N ARG A 24 1.19 52.28 6.06
CA ARG A 24 0.95 51.51 7.29
C ARG A 24 2.06 50.51 7.58
N SER A 25 2.54 49.80 6.57
CA SER A 25 3.67 48.88 6.73
C SER A 25 4.93 49.61 7.22
N LYS A 26 5.27 50.75 6.62
CA LYS A 26 6.42 51.56 7.04
C LYS A 26 6.27 52.12 8.46
N ASP A 27 5.08 52.60 8.81
CA ASP A 27 4.74 53.08 10.14
C ASP A 27 4.98 51.99 11.20
N ILE A 28 4.40 50.81 11.02
CA ILE A 28 4.57 49.69 11.96
C ILE A 28 6.03 49.28 12.09
N ILE A 29 6.77 49.12 10.98
CA ILE A 29 8.19 48.74 11.03
C ILE A 29 9.00 49.80 11.79
N ASN A 30 8.74 51.09 11.56
CA ASN A 30 9.47 52.15 12.26
C ASN A 30 9.17 52.18 13.77
N ARG A 31 7.93 51.92 14.18
CA ARG A 31 7.55 51.82 15.60
C ARG A 31 8.15 50.57 16.27
N LEU A 32 8.16 49.44 15.56
CA LEU A 32 8.80 48.21 16.05
C LEU A 32 10.31 48.37 16.29
N LYS A 33 11.01 49.24 15.54
CA LYS A 33 12.45 49.52 15.75
C LYS A 33 12.76 50.27 17.04
N ILE A 34 11.77 50.90 17.65
CA ILE A 34 11.87 51.62 18.92
C ILE A 34 11.09 50.91 20.03
N ASP A 35 10.84 49.60 19.86
CA ASP A 35 10.09 48.74 20.78
C ASP A 35 8.67 49.26 21.12
N ASP A 36 8.06 50.00 20.19
CA ASP A 36 6.72 50.53 20.31
C ASP A 36 5.73 49.73 19.46
N LEU A 37 4.73 49.12 20.11
CA LEU A 37 3.71 48.29 19.45
C LEU A 37 2.47 49.14 19.11
N PRO A 38 2.23 49.46 17.83
CA PRO A 38 1.07 50.23 17.44
C PRO A 38 -0.23 49.48 17.66
N THR A 39 -1.30 50.22 17.94
CA THR A 39 -2.69 49.74 17.98
C THR A 39 -3.55 50.53 17.00
N TYR A 40 -4.49 49.86 16.34
CA TYR A 40 -5.37 50.46 15.32
C TYR A 40 -6.83 50.04 15.51
N ASP A 41 -7.75 50.79 14.88
CA ASP A 41 -9.20 50.61 15.04
C ASP A 41 -9.76 49.27 14.53
N LEU A 42 -9.02 48.52 13.72
CA LEU A 42 -9.46 47.22 13.21
C LEU A 42 -8.65 46.06 13.80
N ASP A 43 -7.85 46.34 14.83
CA ASP A 43 -7.08 45.31 15.51
C ASP A 43 -8.03 44.37 16.27
N PHE A 44 -7.93 43.07 15.97
CA PHE A 44 -8.52 42.03 16.80
C PHE A 44 -7.69 41.88 18.10
N PRO A 45 -8.28 41.27 19.14
CA PRO A 45 -7.53 40.91 20.34
C PRO A 45 -6.27 40.13 19.96
N ASP A 46 -5.18 40.33 20.72
CA ASP A 46 -3.90 39.64 20.55
C ASP A 46 -3.08 39.94 19.29
N VAL A 47 -3.43 40.96 18.48
CA VAL A 47 -2.64 41.29 17.26
C VAL A 47 -1.15 41.51 17.54
N ASN A 48 -0.84 42.08 18.72
CA ASN A 48 0.51 42.37 19.15
C ASN A 48 1.35 41.10 19.36
N LYS A 49 0.73 39.93 19.58
CA LYS A 49 1.45 38.63 19.66
C LYS A 49 1.99 38.20 18.30
N PHE A 50 1.43 38.71 17.21
CA PHE A 50 1.74 38.26 15.85
C PHE A 50 2.38 39.36 15.00
N ARG A 51 2.31 40.62 15.43
CA ARG A 51 2.87 41.79 14.74
C ARG A 51 4.36 41.93 15.08
N ASN A 52 5.21 41.49 14.17
CA ASN A 52 6.67 41.66 14.21
C ASN A 52 7.20 42.07 12.82
N GLU A 53 8.47 42.43 12.72
CA GLU A 53 9.01 42.95 11.47
C GLU A 53 8.85 41.96 10.30
N ALA A 54 9.07 40.66 10.55
CA ALA A 54 8.93 39.62 9.55
C ALA A 54 7.47 39.46 9.09
N SER A 55 6.52 39.42 10.01
CA SER A 55 5.10 39.28 9.68
C SER A 55 4.56 40.51 8.95
N VAL A 56 5.02 41.72 9.31
CA VAL A 56 4.63 42.98 8.65
C VAL A 56 5.19 43.06 7.23
N LYS A 57 6.45 42.67 7.02
CA LYS A 57 7.05 42.58 5.67
C LYS A 57 6.31 41.56 4.80
N LYS A 58 5.99 40.39 5.35
CA LYS A 58 5.22 39.35 4.64
C LYS A 58 3.80 39.83 4.29
N ALA A 59 3.11 40.47 5.24
CA ALA A 59 1.79 41.04 5.02
C ALA A 59 1.80 42.09 3.90
N HIS A 60 2.79 42.99 3.92
CA HIS A 60 3.00 43.96 2.85
C HIS A 60 3.20 43.28 1.49
N GLN A 61 4.11 42.30 1.40
CA GLN A 61 4.35 41.54 0.17
C GLN A 61 3.08 40.84 -0.34
N SER A 62 2.29 40.22 0.55
CA SER A 62 1.02 39.58 0.16
C SER A 62 0.04 40.57 -0.46
N LEU A 63 -0.04 41.80 0.05
CA LEU A 63 -1.03 42.78 -0.40
C LEU A 63 -0.63 43.60 -1.63
N ILE A 64 0.63 43.56 -2.05
CA ILE A 64 1.10 44.23 -3.29
C ILE A 64 1.05 43.31 -4.52
N HIS A 65 0.76 42.02 -4.34
CA HIS A 65 0.66 41.04 -5.43
C HIS A 65 -0.79 40.62 -5.67
N PRO A 66 -1.34 40.73 -6.91
CA PRO A 66 -2.76 40.49 -7.19
C PRO A 66 -3.27 39.14 -6.70
N LYS A 67 -2.54 38.05 -6.96
CA LYS A 67 -2.93 36.68 -6.56
C LYS A 67 -3.03 36.55 -5.03
N SER A 68 -2.01 37.04 -4.32
CA SER A 68 -1.95 36.96 -2.87
C SER A 68 -2.95 37.89 -2.20
N LYS A 69 -3.11 39.13 -2.70
CA LYS A 69 -4.10 40.10 -2.19
C LYS A 69 -5.52 39.54 -2.27
N LEU A 70 -5.87 38.87 -3.37
CA LEU A 70 -7.18 38.24 -3.55
C LEU A 70 -7.46 37.15 -2.51
N VAL A 71 -6.47 36.31 -2.21
CA VAL A 71 -6.56 35.27 -1.16
C VAL A 71 -6.73 35.91 0.22
N GLU A 72 -5.89 36.89 0.56
CA GLU A 72 -5.98 37.62 1.84
C GLU A 72 -7.33 38.33 1.99
N TYR A 73 -7.87 38.90 0.90
CA TYR A 73 -9.14 39.61 0.85
C TYR A 73 -10.33 38.65 1.02
N PHE A 74 -10.27 37.48 0.37
CA PHE A 74 -11.29 36.44 0.53
C PHE A 74 -11.36 35.93 1.97
N LEU A 75 -10.20 35.78 2.61
CA LEU A 75 -10.04 35.19 3.93
C LEU A 75 -10.07 36.21 5.08
N TRP A 76 -10.49 37.44 4.79
CA TRP A 76 -10.68 38.48 5.80
C TRP A 76 -12.08 39.08 5.79
N PHE A 77 -12.45 39.78 6.85
CA PHE A 77 -13.79 40.36 7.01
C PHE A 77 -14.05 41.47 5.98
N GLN A 78 -15.23 41.43 5.35
CA GLN A 78 -15.71 42.48 4.46
C GLN A 78 -16.74 43.32 5.20
N LEU A 79 -16.31 44.48 5.69
CA LEU A 79 -17.09 45.35 6.55
C LEU A 79 -17.58 46.56 5.73
N ASN A 80 -18.86 46.54 5.33
CA ASN A 80 -19.49 47.64 4.58
C ASN A 80 -20.59 48.32 5.41
N GLY A 81 -20.35 49.54 5.91
CA GLY A 81 -21.38 50.40 6.56
C GLY A 81 -21.51 50.28 8.08
N TYR A 82 -22.47 51.03 8.64
CA TYR A 82 -22.68 51.27 10.09
C TYR A 82 -22.99 50.02 10.92
N SER A 83 -23.63 48.99 10.34
CA SER A 83 -23.93 47.73 11.04
C SER A 83 -22.70 46.93 11.46
N ASN A 84 -21.52 47.28 10.93
CA ASN A 84 -20.25 46.64 11.27
C ASN A 84 -19.57 47.26 12.50
N GLN A 85 -20.03 48.43 12.98
CA GLN A 85 -19.43 49.03 14.16
C GLN A 85 -19.71 48.18 15.41
N GLU A 86 -20.97 47.75 15.60
CA GLU A 86 -21.36 46.86 16.70
C GLU A 86 -20.63 45.50 16.63
N PHE A 87 -20.43 44.96 15.42
CA PHE A 87 -19.60 43.78 15.19
C PHE A 87 -18.16 44.03 15.65
N MET A 88 -17.54 45.13 15.22
CA MET A 88 -16.16 45.45 15.56
C MET A 88 -15.99 45.76 17.05
N ASP A 89 -16.96 46.41 17.69
CA ASP A 89 -16.95 46.68 19.13
C ASP A 89 -17.06 45.37 19.93
N ALA A 90 -17.91 44.44 19.48
CA ALA A 90 -18.00 43.10 20.06
C ALA A 90 -16.69 42.30 19.89
N VAL A 91 -16.05 42.41 18.72
CA VAL A 91 -14.74 41.79 18.46
C VAL A 91 -13.65 42.39 19.36
N LYS A 92 -13.56 43.72 19.44
CA LYS A 92 -12.55 44.44 20.24
C LYS A 92 -12.67 44.13 21.73
N SER A 93 -13.90 44.04 22.23
CA SER A 93 -14.17 43.66 23.62
C SER A 93 -13.95 42.18 23.91
N GLY A 94 -13.49 41.39 22.93
CA GLY A 94 -13.29 39.94 23.06
C GLY A 94 -14.59 39.13 23.11
N SER A 95 -15.74 39.77 22.91
CA SER A 95 -17.06 39.13 22.94
C SER A 95 -17.40 38.47 21.59
N ILE A 96 -16.60 37.49 21.18
CA ILE A 96 -16.70 36.84 19.86
C ILE A 96 -18.05 36.17 19.63
N GLN A 97 -18.64 35.57 20.67
CA GLN A 97 -19.97 34.97 20.60
C GLN A 97 -21.05 36.02 20.29
N LYS A 98 -20.98 37.21 20.92
CA LYS A 98 -21.89 38.33 20.62
C LYS A 98 -21.70 38.83 19.19
N ALA A 99 -20.46 38.88 18.71
CA ALA A 99 -20.16 39.24 17.33
C ALA A 99 -20.79 38.25 16.33
N ALA A 100 -20.79 36.94 16.66
CA ALA A 100 -21.44 35.91 15.86
C ALA A 100 -22.96 36.02 15.88
N GLU A 101 -23.57 36.28 17.03
CA GLU A 101 -25.02 36.51 17.18
C GLU A 101 -25.48 37.72 16.38
N HIS A 102 -24.71 38.81 16.41
CA HIS A 102 -24.98 40.01 15.64
C HIS A 102 -24.94 39.75 14.13
N ILE A 103 -23.91 39.07 13.63
CA ILE A 103 -23.84 38.69 12.21
C ILE A 103 -25.01 37.79 11.82
N ASN A 104 -25.38 36.81 12.66
CA ASN A 104 -26.53 35.95 12.40
C ASN A 104 -27.84 36.74 12.31
N MET A 105 -28.04 37.73 13.19
CA MET A 105 -29.20 38.63 13.13
C MET A 105 -29.23 39.40 11.80
N ILE A 106 -28.09 39.89 11.32
CA ILE A 106 -28.01 40.59 10.02
C ILE A 106 -28.31 39.64 8.86
N ILE A 107 -27.78 38.41 8.90
CA ILE A 107 -28.04 37.39 7.86
C ILE A 107 -29.54 37.09 7.75
N ASN A 108 -30.25 36.98 8.89
CA ASN A 108 -31.68 36.68 8.93
C ASN A 108 -32.56 37.82 8.40
N GLN A 109 -32.01 39.02 8.19
CA GLN A 109 -32.73 40.13 7.55
C GLN A 109 -32.67 40.08 6.01
N GLU A 110 -32.01 39.06 5.43
CA GLU A 110 -31.93 38.79 3.98
C GLU A 110 -31.55 40.00 3.12
N ARG A 111 -30.73 40.89 3.67
CA ARG A 111 -30.23 42.08 2.96
C ARG A 111 -29.32 41.67 1.78
N SER A 112 -29.05 42.62 0.89
CA SER A 112 -28.25 42.38 -0.32
C SER A 112 -26.81 41.92 -0.06
N ASP A 113 -26.30 42.07 1.16
CA ASP A 113 -24.98 41.68 1.63
C ASP A 113 -24.96 40.38 2.48
N HIS A 114 -26.11 39.70 2.64
CA HIS A 114 -26.22 38.52 3.52
C HIS A 114 -25.20 37.41 3.20
N LEU A 115 -24.87 37.18 1.92
CA LEU A 115 -23.86 36.17 1.51
C LEU A 115 -22.43 36.57 1.93
N LEU A 116 -22.11 37.86 1.92
CA LEU A 116 -20.82 38.35 2.44
C LEU A 116 -20.79 38.24 3.97
N ASN A 117 -21.92 38.47 4.63
CA ASN A 117 -22.05 38.28 6.07
C ASN A 117 -21.97 36.80 6.48
N LYS A 118 -22.49 35.85 5.67
CA LYS A 118 -22.24 34.41 5.85
C LYS A 118 -20.75 34.08 5.77
N LYS A 119 -20.02 34.69 4.82
CA LYS A 119 -18.55 34.55 4.72
C LYS A 119 -17.85 35.11 5.97
N ASN A 120 -18.23 36.30 6.42
CA ASN A 120 -17.72 36.89 7.65
C ASN A 120 -17.98 35.97 8.86
N LEU A 121 -19.17 35.37 8.96
CA LEU A 121 -19.50 34.41 10.01
C LEU A 121 -18.64 33.15 9.94
N ALA A 122 -18.42 32.61 8.74
CA ALA A 122 -17.57 31.44 8.55
C ALA A 122 -16.11 31.71 8.99
N ILE A 123 -15.58 32.90 8.68
CA ILE A 123 -14.27 33.37 9.14
C ILE A 123 -14.25 33.53 10.67
N LEU A 124 -15.31 34.11 11.25
CA LEU A 124 -15.43 34.28 12.71
C LEU A 124 -15.45 32.93 13.44
N TYR A 125 -16.15 31.94 12.89
CA TYR A 125 -16.12 30.58 13.45
C TYR A 125 -14.73 29.95 13.35
N ILE A 126 -13.97 30.16 12.26
CA ILE A 126 -12.55 29.73 12.21
C ILE A 126 -11.75 30.42 13.32
N TYR A 127 -11.98 31.71 13.56
CA TYR A 127 -11.31 32.42 14.65
C TYR A 127 -11.66 31.84 16.03
N GLN A 128 -12.94 31.59 16.31
CA GLN A 128 -13.39 30.99 17.57
C GLN A 128 -12.92 29.53 17.73
N LEU A 129 -12.85 28.76 16.64
CA LEU A 129 -12.22 27.44 16.60
C LEU A 129 -10.71 27.53 16.82
N SER A 130 -10.06 28.66 16.58
CA SER A 130 -8.67 28.82 16.99
C SER A 130 -8.54 28.89 18.52
N GLN A 131 -9.60 29.22 19.25
CA GLN A 131 -9.61 29.35 20.71
C GLN A 131 -10.24 28.13 21.40
N THR A 132 -11.01 27.31 20.69
CA THR A 132 -11.81 26.21 21.23
C THR A 132 -11.78 24.99 20.31
N LYS A 133 -12.06 23.79 20.81
CA LYS A 133 -12.19 22.55 20.01
C LYS A 133 -13.66 22.14 19.80
N ASP A 134 -14.55 23.12 19.66
CA ASP A 134 -16.00 22.87 19.58
C ASP A 134 -16.38 22.21 18.24
N GLU A 135 -16.78 20.93 18.30
CA GLU A 135 -17.16 20.14 17.13
C GLU A 135 -18.44 20.66 16.45
N VAL A 136 -19.39 21.20 17.22
CA VAL A 136 -20.63 21.78 16.67
C VAL A 136 -20.28 23.03 15.86
N LEU A 137 -19.37 23.84 16.38
CA LEU A 137 -18.87 25.03 15.70
C LEU A 137 -18.09 24.68 14.42
N LEU A 138 -17.28 23.62 14.46
CA LEU A 138 -16.58 23.08 13.29
C LEU A 138 -17.57 22.70 12.18
N LYS A 139 -18.60 21.91 12.51
CA LYS A 139 -19.65 21.53 11.56
C LYS A 139 -20.39 22.75 10.98
N LYS A 140 -20.71 23.74 11.82
CA LYS A 140 -21.33 25.00 11.38
C LYS A 140 -20.44 25.77 10.40
N SER A 141 -19.15 25.91 10.70
CA SER A 141 -18.21 26.62 9.83
C SER A 141 -18.05 25.92 8.47
N LEU A 142 -17.89 24.60 8.46
CA LEU A 142 -17.80 23.80 7.23
C LEU A 142 -19.07 23.90 6.39
N SER A 143 -20.24 23.81 7.03
CA SER A 143 -21.54 23.96 6.35
C SER A 143 -21.69 25.33 5.69
N LEU A 144 -21.31 26.41 6.38
CA LEU A 144 -21.34 27.76 5.80
C LEU A 144 -20.42 27.88 4.59
N TRP A 145 -19.17 27.39 4.69
CA TRP A 145 -18.25 27.41 3.57
C TRP A 145 -18.76 26.63 2.37
N LYS A 146 -19.41 25.48 2.59
CA LYS A 146 -20.03 24.68 1.52
C LYS A 146 -21.13 25.46 0.81
N GLU A 147 -21.98 26.15 1.57
CA GLU A 147 -23.04 26.99 1.02
C GLU A 147 -22.47 28.15 0.19
N ILE A 148 -21.48 28.87 0.74
CA ILE A 148 -20.85 30.04 0.12
C ILE A 148 -20.16 29.67 -1.19
N ILE A 149 -19.30 28.65 -1.17
CA ILE A 149 -18.48 28.28 -2.32
C ILE A 149 -19.34 27.77 -3.48
N SER A 150 -20.43 27.07 -3.18
CA SER A 150 -21.35 26.54 -4.20
C SER A 150 -22.28 27.62 -4.77
N SER A 151 -22.37 28.79 -4.14
CA SER A 151 -23.28 29.86 -4.54
C SER A 151 -22.69 30.73 -5.66
N ASN A 152 -23.30 30.66 -6.84
CA ASN A 152 -22.94 31.54 -7.96
C ASN A 152 -23.20 33.02 -7.65
N ASP A 153 -24.24 33.33 -6.88
CA ASP A 153 -24.58 34.71 -6.52
C ASP A 153 -23.59 35.28 -5.52
N PHE A 154 -23.09 34.46 -4.58
CA PHE A 154 -21.98 34.86 -3.72
C PHE A 154 -20.78 35.28 -4.57
N TRP A 155 -20.38 34.46 -5.55
CA TRP A 155 -19.23 34.77 -6.40
C TRP A 155 -19.43 36.06 -7.20
N LYS A 156 -20.63 36.30 -7.77
CA LYS A 156 -20.93 37.56 -8.46
C LYS A 156 -20.76 38.77 -7.53
N ILE A 157 -21.32 38.70 -6.32
CA ILE A 157 -21.24 39.78 -5.33
C ILE A 157 -19.79 39.98 -4.87
N PHE A 158 -19.10 38.90 -4.51
CA PHE A 158 -17.72 38.92 -4.05
C PHE A 158 -16.78 39.55 -5.09
N ILE A 159 -16.86 39.11 -6.36
CA ILE A 159 -16.02 39.62 -7.45
C ILE A 159 -16.29 41.10 -7.69
N ARG A 160 -17.56 41.52 -7.69
CA ARG A 160 -17.93 42.93 -7.82
C ARG A 160 -17.35 43.78 -6.69
N CYS A 161 -17.43 43.30 -5.45
CA CYS A 161 -16.85 44.00 -4.31
C CYS A 161 -15.32 44.05 -4.39
N TYR A 162 -14.66 42.93 -4.70
CA TYR A 162 -13.21 42.89 -4.86
C TYR A 162 -12.73 43.87 -5.94
N LYS A 163 -13.35 43.86 -7.13
CA LYS A 163 -12.97 44.77 -8.23
C LYS A 163 -13.13 46.26 -7.88
N LYS A 164 -14.06 46.61 -6.98
CA LYS A 164 -14.23 47.98 -6.51
C LYS A 164 -13.06 48.43 -5.63
N ASP A 165 -12.55 47.51 -4.82
CA ASP A 165 -11.45 47.74 -3.87
C ASP A 165 -10.07 47.41 -4.47
N ASP A 166 -10.04 46.86 -5.68
CA ASP A 166 -8.81 46.45 -6.35
C ASP A 166 -8.17 47.59 -7.13
N ASP A 167 -7.00 48.00 -6.65
CA ASP A 167 -6.14 49.01 -7.27
C ASP A 167 -4.88 48.40 -7.90
N LEU A 168 -4.80 47.06 -7.99
CA LEU A 168 -3.69 46.34 -8.64
C LEU A 168 -4.02 45.85 -10.06
N SER A 169 -5.22 46.18 -10.58
CA SER A 169 -5.68 45.75 -11.90
C SER A 169 -5.63 44.22 -12.08
N THR A 170 -6.15 43.48 -11.10
CA THR A 170 -6.22 42.01 -11.12
C THR A 170 -7.06 41.54 -12.30
N THR A 171 -6.48 40.67 -13.13
CA THR A 171 -7.16 40.16 -14.33
C THR A 171 -8.26 39.16 -14.00
N ASP A 172 -9.23 39.02 -14.91
CA ASP A 172 -10.32 38.04 -14.77
C ASP A 172 -9.81 36.60 -14.73
N ASP A 173 -8.70 36.29 -15.41
CA ASP A 173 -8.05 34.97 -15.34
C ASP A 173 -7.55 34.65 -13.93
N ILE A 174 -6.96 35.63 -13.24
CA ILE A 174 -6.51 35.45 -11.85
C ILE A 174 -7.70 35.20 -10.93
N ILE A 175 -8.79 35.95 -11.11
CA ILE A 175 -10.01 35.81 -10.31
C ILE A 175 -10.67 34.44 -10.57
N SER A 176 -10.77 34.04 -11.84
CA SER A 176 -11.34 32.75 -12.24
C SER A 176 -10.53 31.58 -11.68
N ASN A 177 -9.20 31.64 -11.81
CA ASN A 177 -8.31 30.63 -11.24
C ASN A 177 -8.42 30.58 -9.71
N PHE A 178 -8.55 31.72 -9.04
CA PHE A 178 -8.78 31.76 -7.60
C PHE A 178 -10.11 31.10 -7.22
N LYS A 179 -11.22 31.41 -7.93
CA LYS A 179 -12.53 30.79 -7.68
C LYS A 179 -12.45 29.26 -7.71
N THR A 180 -11.76 28.69 -8.69
CA THR A 180 -11.56 27.24 -8.81
C THR A 180 -10.75 26.66 -7.64
N ASN A 181 -9.82 27.43 -7.07
CA ASN A 181 -8.90 26.97 -6.02
C ASN A 181 -9.26 27.47 -4.60
N ALA A 182 -10.36 28.20 -4.44
CA ALA A 182 -10.72 28.83 -3.17
C ALA A 182 -10.89 27.83 -2.03
N ILE A 183 -11.44 26.64 -2.32
CA ILE A 183 -11.57 25.54 -1.35
C ILE A 183 -10.20 25.14 -0.78
N SER A 184 -9.17 25.05 -1.62
CA SER A 184 -7.81 24.72 -1.17
C SER A 184 -7.24 25.80 -0.24
N SER A 185 -7.58 27.07 -0.47
CA SER A 185 -7.21 28.17 0.43
C SER A 185 -7.94 28.09 1.79
N ILE A 186 -9.19 27.63 1.79
CA ILE A 186 -9.95 27.39 3.04
C ILE A 186 -9.37 26.18 3.78
N ALA A 187 -9.00 25.11 3.08
CA ALA A 187 -8.38 23.91 3.65
C ALA A 187 -7.12 24.24 4.46
N ASP A 188 -6.34 25.20 3.99
CA ASP A 188 -5.14 25.69 4.67
C ASP A 188 -5.45 26.35 6.03
N ALA A 189 -6.67 26.87 6.22
CA ALA A 189 -7.13 27.40 7.52
C ALA A 189 -7.36 26.26 8.52
N TYR A 190 -8.03 25.19 8.10
CA TYR A 190 -8.31 24.03 8.93
C TYR A 190 -7.04 23.23 9.24
N THR A 191 -6.06 23.24 8.34
CA THR A 191 -4.74 22.66 8.60
C THR A 191 -4.03 23.40 9.73
N GLU A 192 -4.14 24.72 9.81
CA GLU A 192 -3.56 25.48 10.92
C GLU A 192 -4.30 25.26 12.24
N LEU A 193 -5.63 25.04 12.21
CA LEU A 193 -6.37 24.64 13.40
C LEU A 193 -5.86 23.29 13.92
N LYS A 194 -5.61 22.33 13.02
CA LYS A 194 -4.95 21.06 13.36
C LYS A 194 -3.58 21.29 13.98
N GLU A 195 -2.74 22.16 13.42
CA GLU A 195 -1.41 22.47 13.96
C GLU A 195 -1.50 23.07 15.37
N LYS A 196 -2.46 23.98 15.58
CA LYS A 196 -2.63 24.67 16.87
C LYS A 196 -3.15 23.75 17.97
N HIS A 197 -4.06 22.85 17.63
CA HIS A 197 -4.78 22.00 18.59
C HIS A 197 -4.27 20.58 18.67
N GLU A 198 -3.35 20.19 17.77
CA GLU A 198 -2.89 18.81 17.57
C GLU A 198 -4.06 17.84 17.33
N ASP A 199 -5.06 18.29 16.58
CA ASP A 199 -6.33 17.58 16.40
C ASP A 199 -6.61 17.31 14.91
N ASN A 200 -6.55 16.03 14.53
CA ASN A 200 -6.75 15.58 13.16
C ASN A 200 -8.21 15.72 12.68
N THR A 201 -9.18 15.90 13.58
CA THR A 201 -10.60 16.05 13.22
C THR A 201 -10.87 17.25 12.33
N PHE A 202 -10.08 18.33 12.45
CA PHE A 202 -10.19 19.51 11.58
C PHE A 202 -9.93 19.18 10.11
N ILE A 203 -8.87 18.42 9.82
CA ILE A 203 -8.53 18.01 8.47
C ILE A 203 -9.52 16.96 7.98
N LYS A 204 -9.79 15.95 8.81
CA LYS A 204 -10.71 14.86 8.48
C LYS A 204 -12.10 15.36 8.10
N ASN A 205 -12.72 16.19 8.93
CA ASN A 205 -14.07 16.72 8.67
C ASN A 205 -14.07 17.65 7.45
N PHE A 206 -12.97 18.39 7.22
CA PHE A 206 -12.83 19.21 6.02
C PHE A 206 -12.75 18.34 4.76
N SER A 207 -11.87 17.33 4.74
CA SER A 207 -11.71 16.43 3.59
C SER A 207 -12.98 15.63 3.30
N GLU A 208 -13.70 15.17 4.32
CA GLU A 208 -15.00 14.51 4.16
C GLU A 208 -16.07 15.45 3.59
N THR A 209 -16.04 16.74 3.94
CA THR A 209 -17.03 17.71 3.47
C THR A 209 -16.79 18.16 2.03
N PHE A 210 -15.53 18.36 1.64
CA PHE A 210 -15.15 19.01 0.39
C PHE A 210 -14.44 18.09 -0.62
N GLY A 211 -13.87 16.96 -0.19
CA GLY A 211 -13.11 16.06 -1.06
C GLY A 211 -11.83 16.66 -1.64
N VAL A 212 -11.30 17.75 -1.04
CA VAL A 212 -10.13 18.49 -1.51
C VAL A 212 -9.13 18.66 -0.37
N LYS A 213 -7.84 18.60 -0.70
CA LYS A 213 -6.72 18.88 0.22
C LYS A 213 -6.09 20.25 -0.04
N GLY A 214 -5.66 20.90 1.05
CA GLY A 214 -4.97 22.19 1.02
C GLY A 214 -3.49 22.06 0.68
N SER A 215 -2.88 23.15 0.21
CA SER A 215 -1.44 23.21 -0.05
C SER A 215 -0.60 22.97 1.21
N LYS A 216 -1.08 23.43 2.37
CA LYS A 216 -0.44 23.19 3.67
C LYS A 216 -0.68 21.77 4.15
N THR A 217 -1.87 21.21 3.94
CA THR A 217 -2.15 19.80 4.25
C THR A 217 -1.15 18.91 3.51
N GLU A 218 -0.98 19.16 2.21
CA GLU A 218 -0.02 18.43 1.37
C GLU A 218 1.41 18.56 1.91
N LYS A 219 1.89 19.78 2.13
CA LYS A 219 3.30 20.04 2.48
C LYS A 219 3.67 19.64 3.90
N LYS A 220 2.80 19.92 4.88
CA LYS A 220 3.14 19.82 6.30
C LYS A 220 2.57 18.57 6.98
N VAL A 221 1.55 17.95 6.40
CA VAL A 221 0.90 16.76 6.99
C VAL A 221 1.18 15.54 6.14
N LEU A 222 0.83 15.58 4.85
CA LEU A 222 0.97 14.42 3.97
C LEU A 222 2.42 14.15 3.57
N SER A 223 3.17 15.17 3.16
CA SER A 223 4.55 14.98 2.67
C SER A 223 5.45 14.25 3.67
N PRO A 224 5.44 14.57 4.98
CA PRO A 224 6.19 13.78 5.97
C PRO A 224 5.71 12.33 6.09
N ILE A 225 4.40 12.08 6.05
CA ILE A 225 3.84 10.72 6.10
C ILE A 225 4.26 9.93 4.87
N TYR A 226 4.12 10.52 3.68
CA TYR A 226 4.50 9.91 2.41
C TYR A 226 6.01 9.69 2.31
N HIS A 227 6.82 10.59 2.86
CA HIS A 227 8.27 10.41 2.90
C HIS A 227 8.64 9.18 3.74
N ASN A 228 8.13 9.09 4.98
CA ASN A 228 8.43 7.96 5.86
C ASN A 228 7.93 6.63 5.29
N LEU A 229 6.75 6.64 4.64
CA LEU A 229 6.23 5.46 3.94
C LEU A 229 7.13 5.07 2.77
N ASN A 230 7.49 6.01 1.88
CA ASN A 230 8.36 5.72 0.75
C ASN A 230 9.72 5.20 1.20
N GLU A 231 10.32 5.80 2.24
CA GLU A 231 11.61 5.33 2.76
C GLU A 231 11.52 3.88 3.28
N ALA A 232 10.44 3.53 3.97
CA ALA A 232 10.24 2.16 4.45
C ALA A 232 10.04 1.18 3.29
N VAL A 233 9.27 1.58 2.28
CA VAL A 233 8.98 0.76 1.09
C VAL A 233 10.23 0.56 0.23
N GLU A 234 11.01 1.62 -0.02
CA GLU A 234 12.26 1.55 -0.77
C GLU A 234 13.27 0.64 -0.08
N LYS A 235 13.34 0.69 1.26
CA LYS A 235 14.15 -0.25 2.02
C LYS A 235 13.71 -1.69 1.80
N LEU A 236 12.41 -1.99 1.94
CA LEU A 236 11.88 -3.34 1.65
C LEU A 236 12.17 -3.80 0.22
N GLU A 237 11.97 -2.92 -0.77
CA GLU A 237 12.24 -3.23 -2.19
C GLU A 237 13.73 -3.48 -2.49
N SER A 238 14.63 -2.95 -1.66
CA SER A 238 16.08 -3.08 -1.82
C SER A 238 16.71 -4.21 -1.00
N MET A 239 15.94 -4.85 -0.12
CA MET A 239 16.43 -5.95 0.70
C MET A 239 16.49 -7.21 -0.16
N ASN A 240 17.64 -7.88 -0.14
CA ASN A 240 17.79 -9.25 -0.62
C ASN A 240 17.84 -10.14 0.62
N ILE A 241 16.75 -10.82 0.95
CA ILE A 241 16.62 -11.51 2.23
C ILE A 241 17.15 -12.93 2.13
N SER A 242 18.01 -13.31 3.08
CA SER A 242 18.53 -14.68 3.21
C SER A 242 19.19 -15.23 1.94
N GLU A 243 19.92 -14.38 1.20
CA GLU A 243 20.77 -14.81 0.08
C GLU A 243 21.83 -15.84 0.50
N ASP A 244 22.24 -15.80 1.77
CA ASP A 244 23.16 -16.76 2.39
C ASP A 244 22.46 -18.04 2.89
N GLY A 245 21.14 -18.14 2.70
CA GLY A 245 20.30 -19.25 3.17
C GLY A 245 19.98 -19.21 4.66
N VAL A 246 20.29 -18.10 5.36
CA VAL A 246 19.98 -17.93 6.79
C VAL A 246 19.10 -16.70 6.97
N TYR A 247 18.05 -16.86 7.77
CA TYR A 247 17.21 -15.74 8.18
C TYR A 247 17.56 -15.35 9.60
N ASP A 248 18.54 -14.45 9.70
CA ASP A 248 19.06 -14.02 10.98
C ASP A 248 18.06 -13.10 11.71
N ASP A 249 18.34 -12.87 12.99
CA ASP A 249 17.46 -12.07 13.85
C ASP A 249 17.52 -10.57 13.51
N ASP A 250 18.60 -10.10 12.87
CA ASP A 250 18.78 -8.71 12.45
C ASP A 250 17.92 -8.39 11.21
N GLU A 251 17.84 -9.30 10.24
CA GLU A 251 16.95 -9.23 9.09
C GLU A 251 15.48 -9.21 9.54
N LYS A 252 15.10 -10.11 10.45
CA LYS A 252 13.75 -10.15 11.05
C LYS A 252 13.41 -8.86 11.75
N GLU A 253 14.32 -8.34 12.59
CA GLU A 253 14.11 -7.09 13.31
C GLU A 253 13.93 -5.93 12.33
N THR A 254 14.76 -5.88 11.28
CA THR A 254 14.68 -4.85 10.24
C THR A 254 13.34 -4.88 9.52
N ILE A 255 12.88 -6.05 9.06
CA ILE A 255 11.59 -6.20 8.37
C ILE A 255 10.43 -5.79 9.29
N ASN A 256 10.42 -6.26 10.54
CA ASN A 256 9.39 -5.90 11.51
C ASN A 256 9.35 -4.38 11.76
N ASN A 257 10.51 -3.74 11.89
CA ASN A 257 10.60 -2.29 12.04
C ASN A 257 10.06 -1.54 10.82
N LEU A 258 10.34 -2.02 9.60
CA LEU A 258 9.81 -1.43 8.37
C LEU A 258 8.29 -1.61 8.26
N PHE A 259 7.76 -2.76 8.67
CA PHE A 259 6.34 -3.04 8.67
C PHE A 259 5.58 -2.16 9.66
N GLU A 260 6.10 -1.97 10.88
CA GLU A 260 5.50 -1.05 11.84
C GLU A 260 5.52 0.40 11.33
N LYS A 261 6.57 0.84 10.64
CA LYS A 261 6.58 2.16 9.97
C LYS A 261 5.50 2.28 8.89
N ILE A 262 5.31 1.23 8.07
CA ILE A 262 4.25 1.21 7.05
C ILE A 262 2.86 1.27 7.69
N LYS A 263 2.65 0.48 8.74
CA LYS A 263 1.41 0.43 9.50
C LYS A 263 1.10 1.76 10.19
N GLU A 264 2.09 2.39 10.81
CA GLU A 264 1.95 3.70 11.44
C GLU A 264 1.59 4.77 10.40
N GLY A 265 2.28 4.80 9.26
CA GLY A 265 1.95 5.72 8.16
C GLY A 265 0.53 5.52 7.63
N CYS A 266 0.10 4.28 7.43
CA CYS A 266 -1.26 3.94 7.02
C CYS A 266 -2.30 4.39 8.06
N SER A 267 -2.03 4.19 9.35
CA SER A 267 -2.90 4.64 10.45
C SER A 267 -3.04 6.16 10.48
N LYS A 268 -1.94 6.90 10.34
CA LYS A 268 -1.97 8.37 10.24
C LYS A 268 -2.82 8.86 9.08
N LEU A 269 -2.76 8.19 7.92
CA LEU A 269 -3.62 8.50 6.77
C LEU A 269 -5.11 8.26 7.06
N LYS A 270 -5.45 7.21 7.82
CA LYS A 270 -6.84 6.96 8.29
C LYS A 270 -7.32 8.04 9.25
N GLU A 271 -6.49 8.41 10.23
CA GLU A 271 -6.83 9.41 11.25
C GLU A 271 -7.16 10.78 10.66
N ILE A 272 -6.43 11.19 9.61
CA ILE A 272 -6.66 12.47 8.93
C ILE A 272 -7.75 12.38 7.84
N GLY A 273 -8.38 11.22 7.62
CA GLY A 273 -9.44 11.04 6.63
C GLY A 273 -8.97 10.98 5.17
N LEU A 274 -7.66 10.78 4.93
CA LEU A 274 -7.05 10.79 3.59
C LEU A 274 -6.50 9.42 3.19
N TYR A 275 -6.96 8.35 3.84
CA TYR A 275 -6.61 6.98 3.50
C TYR A 275 -7.02 6.63 2.08
N GLU A 276 -8.21 7.08 1.66
CA GLU A 276 -8.79 6.76 0.36
C GLU A 276 -8.40 7.73 -0.77
N ASP A 277 -7.53 8.71 -0.48
CA ASP A 277 -6.93 9.62 -1.46
C ASP A 277 -6.15 8.83 -2.53
N SER A 278 -6.14 9.31 -3.77
CA SER A 278 -5.55 8.59 -4.90
C SER A 278 -4.05 8.34 -4.70
N GLN A 279 -3.32 9.32 -4.19
CA GLN A 279 -1.89 9.21 -3.91
C GLN A 279 -1.64 8.27 -2.72
N SER A 280 -2.46 8.34 -1.67
CA SER A 280 -2.42 7.39 -0.55
C SER A 280 -2.62 5.95 -1.02
N LYS A 281 -3.62 5.70 -1.89
CA LYS A 281 -3.86 4.36 -2.48
C LYS A 281 -2.67 3.86 -3.26
N SER A 282 -2.13 4.68 -4.15
CA SER A 282 -0.97 4.32 -4.97
C SER A 282 0.25 3.96 -4.11
N LEU A 283 0.50 4.72 -3.04
CA LEU A 283 1.61 4.45 -2.13
C LEU A 283 1.40 3.17 -1.32
N ARG A 284 0.17 2.88 -0.90
CA ARG A 284 -0.18 1.61 -0.25
C ARG A 284 0.02 0.41 -1.18
N ASP A 285 -0.37 0.51 -2.45
CA ASP A 285 -0.15 -0.57 -3.43
C ASP A 285 1.35 -0.81 -3.70
N ARG A 286 2.16 0.27 -3.70
CA ARG A 286 3.62 0.14 -3.74
C ARG A 286 4.15 -0.57 -2.49
N ALA A 287 3.68 -0.19 -1.31
CA ALA A 287 4.05 -0.86 -0.06
C ALA A 287 3.71 -2.36 -0.06
N VAL A 288 2.53 -2.72 -0.58
CA VAL A 288 2.13 -4.11 -0.78
C VAL A 288 3.11 -4.85 -1.71
N THR A 289 3.58 -4.19 -2.77
CA THR A 289 4.56 -4.78 -3.69
C THR A 289 5.92 -4.98 -3.02
N GLY A 290 6.37 -4.03 -2.19
CA GLY A 290 7.58 -4.19 -1.38
C GLY A 290 7.48 -5.37 -0.41
N ILE A 291 6.36 -5.46 0.33
CA ILE A 291 6.09 -6.60 1.24
C ILE A 291 6.08 -7.93 0.48
N ARG A 292 5.45 -7.97 -0.70
CA ARG A 292 5.40 -9.17 -1.53
C ARG A 292 6.79 -9.64 -1.97
N THR A 293 7.71 -8.71 -2.25
CA THR A 293 9.10 -9.06 -2.62
C THR A 293 9.78 -9.80 -1.47
N VAL A 294 9.69 -9.23 -0.25
CA VAL A 294 10.18 -9.86 0.98
C VAL A 294 9.56 -11.24 1.23
N VAL A 295 8.26 -11.39 1.01
CA VAL A 295 7.55 -12.67 1.17
C VAL A 295 8.10 -13.74 0.22
N LEU A 296 8.37 -13.38 -1.03
CA LEU A 296 8.90 -14.32 -2.02
C LEU A 296 10.30 -14.81 -1.63
N ASP A 297 11.15 -13.92 -1.13
CA ASP A 297 12.50 -14.27 -0.68
C ASP A 297 12.45 -15.21 0.54
N ILE A 298 11.62 -14.89 1.54
CA ILE A 298 11.42 -15.75 2.73
C ILE A 298 10.90 -17.13 2.32
N HIS A 299 9.92 -17.17 1.40
CA HIS A 299 9.35 -18.41 0.92
C HIS A 299 10.38 -19.26 0.16
N ASN A 300 11.12 -18.66 -0.77
CA ASN A 300 12.04 -19.38 -1.66
C ASN A 300 13.33 -19.81 -0.94
N ASN A 301 13.86 -18.99 -0.03
CA ASN A 301 15.16 -19.23 0.58
C ASN A 301 15.06 -20.04 1.88
N LEU A 302 13.92 -19.98 2.59
CA LEU A 302 13.81 -20.53 3.95
C LEU A 302 12.66 -21.51 4.14
N ALA A 303 11.73 -21.58 3.17
CA ALA A 303 10.47 -22.32 3.29
C ALA A 303 9.62 -21.95 4.54
N ASP A 304 9.78 -20.73 5.08
CA ASP A 304 9.00 -20.24 6.23
C ASP A 304 7.62 -19.73 5.78
N MET A 305 6.69 -20.69 5.64
CA MET A 305 5.31 -20.47 5.20
C MET A 305 4.49 -19.64 6.20
N GLU A 306 4.75 -19.74 7.50
CA GLU A 306 4.00 -19.02 8.55
C GLU A 306 4.29 -17.52 8.47
N SER A 307 5.56 -17.14 8.42
CA SER A 307 5.98 -15.74 8.28
C SER A 307 5.47 -15.16 6.96
N ALA A 308 5.68 -15.87 5.85
CA ALA A 308 5.17 -15.47 4.53
C ALA A 308 3.66 -15.20 4.54
N HIS A 309 2.87 -16.10 5.14
CA HIS A 309 1.43 -15.95 5.23
C HIS A 309 1.02 -14.73 6.08
N SER A 310 1.61 -14.54 7.26
CA SER A 310 1.33 -13.41 8.15
C SER A 310 1.61 -12.06 7.47
N MET A 311 2.72 -11.96 6.76
CA MET A 311 3.10 -10.75 6.02
C MET A 311 2.12 -10.46 4.86
N MET A 312 1.67 -11.48 4.14
CA MET A 312 0.66 -11.32 3.09
C MET A 312 -0.70 -10.91 3.64
N GLN A 313 -1.11 -11.43 4.80
CA GLN A 313 -2.34 -10.99 5.49
C GLN A 313 -2.26 -9.51 5.90
N PHE A 314 -1.09 -9.03 6.30
CA PHE A 314 -0.88 -7.61 6.54
C PHE A 314 -0.97 -6.80 5.24
N ALA A 315 -0.33 -7.24 4.15
CA ALA A 315 -0.42 -6.62 2.84
C ALA A 315 -1.87 -6.47 2.37
N LEU A 316 -2.69 -7.51 2.54
CA LEU A 316 -4.11 -7.52 2.19
C LEU A 316 -4.92 -6.43 2.92
N LYS A 317 -4.59 -6.15 4.19
CA LYS A 317 -5.26 -5.13 5.02
C LYS A 317 -4.94 -3.71 4.57
N ILE A 318 -3.79 -3.49 3.95
CA ILE A 318 -3.34 -2.16 3.54
C ILE A 318 -3.55 -1.86 2.06
N CYS A 319 -3.90 -2.85 1.21
CA CYS A 319 -4.14 -2.66 -0.23
C CYS A 319 -4.91 -1.37 -0.57
N GLY A 320 -4.35 -0.58 -1.49
CA GLY A 320 -4.88 0.66 -2.04
C GLY A 320 -6.06 0.44 -2.98
N THR A 321 -5.91 -0.53 -3.88
CA THR A 321 -6.87 -0.80 -4.95
C THR A 321 -7.44 -2.21 -4.91
N GLU A 322 -8.63 -2.37 -5.48
CA GLU A 322 -9.32 -3.66 -5.58
C GLU A 322 -8.54 -4.66 -6.46
N SER A 323 -7.84 -4.17 -7.49
CA SER A 323 -7.00 -5.02 -8.34
C SER A 323 -5.85 -5.64 -7.53
N HIS A 324 -5.18 -4.85 -6.69
CA HIS A 324 -4.11 -5.37 -5.82
C HIS A 324 -4.68 -6.29 -4.73
N ARG A 325 -5.84 -5.95 -4.16
CA ARG A 325 -6.54 -6.83 -3.21
C ARG A 325 -6.73 -8.24 -3.77
N LYS A 326 -7.35 -8.37 -4.95
CA LYS A 326 -7.60 -9.68 -5.58
C LYS A 326 -6.31 -10.45 -5.84
N LYS A 327 -5.27 -9.78 -6.33
CA LYS A 327 -3.96 -10.41 -6.55
C LYS A 327 -3.38 -10.99 -5.25
N ILE A 328 -3.43 -10.22 -4.16
CA ILE A 328 -2.92 -10.68 -2.86
C ILE A 328 -3.79 -11.80 -2.28
N GLU A 329 -5.12 -11.76 -2.47
CA GLU A 329 -6.01 -12.86 -2.07
C GLU A 329 -5.70 -14.16 -2.81
N ASP A 330 -5.46 -14.10 -4.12
CA ASP A 330 -5.08 -15.27 -4.90
C ASP A 330 -3.70 -15.82 -4.46
N GLU A 331 -2.73 -14.94 -4.20
CA GLU A 331 -1.40 -15.35 -3.70
C GLU A 331 -1.47 -15.96 -2.28
N ILE A 332 -2.32 -15.43 -1.39
CA ILE A 332 -2.56 -16.02 -0.06
C ILE A 332 -3.12 -17.44 -0.21
N ARG A 333 -4.09 -17.65 -1.10
CA ARG A 333 -4.66 -18.99 -1.34
C ARG A 333 -3.61 -19.98 -1.83
N VAL A 334 -2.68 -19.54 -2.70
CA VAL A 334 -1.58 -20.38 -3.16
C VAL A 334 -0.65 -20.75 -2.00
N ILE A 335 -0.30 -19.79 -1.14
CA ILE A 335 0.54 -20.06 0.05
C ILE A 335 -0.16 -21.04 1.01
N GLU A 336 -1.47 -20.86 1.25
CA GLU A 336 -2.27 -21.78 2.07
C GLU A 336 -2.32 -23.19 1.47
N LYS A 337 -2.57 -23.31 0.16
CA LYS A 337 -2.54 -24.60 -0.53
C LYS A 337 -1.18 -25.27 -0.40
N ASN A 338 -0.09 -24.54 -0.64
CA ASN A 338 1.28 -25.08 -0.53
C ASN A 338 1.58 -25.56 0.90
N LYS A 339 1.06 -24.86 1.92
CA LYS A 339 1.18 -25.27 3.33
C LYS A 339 0.42 -26.56 3.63
N ASP A 340 -0.81 -26.68 3.12
CA ASP A 340 -1.62 -27.90 3.28
C ASP A 340 -1.00 -29.10 2.55
N ASP A 341 -0.50 -28.88 1.34
CA ASP A 341 0.20 -29.91 0.55
C ASP A 341 1.48 -30.36 1.26
N ALA A 342 2.25 -29.44 1.86
CA ALA A 342 3.46 -29.76 2.60
C ALA A 342 3.20 -30.69 3.81
N LEU A 343 2.04 -30.61 4.47
CA LEU A 343 1.66 -31.53 5.56
C LEU A 343 1.51 -32.99 5.07
N ILE A 344 1.25 -33.17 3.78
CA ILE A 344 1.09 -34.48 3.14
C ILE A 344 2.43 -34.96 2.56
N LEU A 345 3.15 -34.08 1.88
CA LEU A 345 4.38 -34.41 1.15
C LEU A 345 5.59 -34.59 2.08
N THR A 346 5.76 -33.73 3.10
CA THR A 346 6.94 -33.78 4.00
C THR A 346 7.11 -35.15 4.69
N PRO A 347 6.06 -35.81 5.21
CA PRO A 347 6.18 -37.17 5.74
C PRO A 347 6.66 -38.21 4.70
N ILE A 348 6.25 -38.07 3.43
CA ILE A 348 6.64 -38.96 2.34
C ILE A 348 8.12 -38.75 2.02
N GLU A 349 8.56 -37.50 1.89
CA GLU A 349 9.96 -37.13 1.67
C GLU A 349 10.88 -37.66 2.78
N ASN A 350 10.45 -37.53 4.04
CA ASN A 350 11.19 -38.07 5.19
C ASN A 350 11.33 -39.60 5.14
N LEU A 351 10.28 -40.32 4.73
CA LEU A 351 10.34 -41.77 4.54
C LEU A 351 11.26 -42.14 3.37
N PHE A 352 11.21 -41.39 2.27
CA PHE A 352 12.07 -41.57 1.12
C PHE A 352 13.56 -41.35 1.48
N ALA A 353 13.88 -40.25 2.16
CA ALA A 353 15.22 -39.95 2.65
C ALA A 353 15.74 -41.01 3.64
N SER A 354 14.84 -41.55 4.47
CA SER A 354 15.14 -42.65 5.41
C SER A 354 15.21 -44.02 4.75
N LYS A 355 15.09 -44.11 3.42
CA LYS A 355 15.06 -45.36 2.62
C LYS A 355 13.93 -46.33 3.00
N LYS A 356 12.86 -45.83 3.62
CA LYS A 356 11.66 -46.59 4.00
C LYS A 356 10.65 -46.60 2.87
N TYR A 357 11.04 -47.14 1.73
CA TYR A 357 10.29 -47.01 0.48
C TYR A 357 8.89 -47.66 0.52
N ASP A 358 8.74 -48.80 1.20
CA ASP A 358 7.43 -49.47 1.33
C ASP A 358 6.43 -48.65 2.15
N GLU A 359 6.89 -48.08 3.27
CA GLU A 359 6.08 -47.17 4.10
C GLU A 359 5.69 -45.91 3.29
N ALA A 360 6.62 -45.37 2.50
CA ALA A 360 6.36 -44.20 1.65
C ALA A 360 5.31 -44.48 0.56
N ILE A 361 5.41 -45.62 -0.14
CA ILE A 361 4.44 -46.04 -1.16
C ILE A 361 3.06 -46.23 -0.54
N MET A 362 2.97 -46.92 0.60
CA MET A 362 1.68 -47.12 1.29
C MET A 362 1.05 -45.79 1.72
N LEU A 363 1.88 -44.84 2.18
CA LEU A 363 1.39 -43.52 2.56
C LEU A 363 0.88 -42.74 1.35
N ILE A 364 1.58 -42.79 0.21
CA ILE A 364 1.13 -42.17 -1.04
C ILE A 364 -0.21 -42.77 -1.49
N ASP A 365 -0.32 -44.09 -1.53
CA ASP A 365 -1.56 -44.76 -1.98
C ASP A 365 -2.75 -44.38 -1.12
N LYS A 366 -2.55 -44.33 0.21
CA LYS A 366 -3.56 -43.86 1.15
C LYS A 366 -3.94 -42.39 0.88
N LYS A 367 -2.96 -41.51 0.72
CA LYS A 367 -3.18 -40.06 0.52
C LYS A 367 -3.81 -39.73 -0.82
N THR A 368 -3.51 -40.51 -1.86
CA THR A 368 -4.11 -40.36 -3.19
C THR A 368 -5.62 -40.61 -3.15
N ILE A 369 -6.08 -41.55 -2.31
CA ILE A 369 -7.51 -41.82 -2.09
C ILE A 369 -8.15 -40.69 -1.26
N GLU A 370 -7.50 -40.27 -0.18
CA GLU A 370 -7.99 -39.20 0.70
C GLU A 370 -8.13 -37.86 -0.03
N CYS A 371 -7.22 -37.55 -0.96
CA CYS A 371 -7.15 -36.30 -1.71
C CYS A 371 -7.72 -36.40 -3.13
N SER A 372 -8.66 -37.32 -3.38
CA SER A 372 -9.18 -37.67 -4.72
C SER A 372 -9.74 -36.51 -5.57
N THR A 373 -10.00 -35.34 -4.97
CA THR A 373 -10.50 -34.14 -5.65
C THR A 373 -9.41 -33.16 -6.08
N ASP A 374 -8.17 -33.27 -5.58
CA ASP A 374 -7.06 -32.40 -5.96
C ASP A 374 -6.16 -33.07 -7.01
N LEU A 375 -6.48 -32.83 -8.28
CA LEU A 375 -5.76 -33.43 -9.41
C LEU A 375 -4.28 -33.05 -9.46
N GLU A 376 -3.92 -31.87 -8.96
CA GLU A 376 -2.54 -31.37 -8.99
C GLU A 376 -1.70 -32.08 -7.93
N LEU A 377 -2.22 -32.17 -6.70
CA LEU A 377 -1.58 -32.94 -5.64
C LEU A 377 -1.49 -34.43 -5.98
N ILE A 378 -2.52 -35.01 -6.59
CA ILE A 378 -2.48 -36.41 -7.06
C ILE A 378 -1.36 -36.62 -8.07
N LYS A 379 -1.20 -35.70 -9.02
CA LYS A 379 -0.12 -35.78 -10.02
C LYS A 379 1.25 -35.71 -9.35
N GLN A 380 1.42 -34.84 -8.35
CA GLN A 380 2.65 -34.77 -7.57
C GLN A 380 2.93 -36.07 -6.81
N LEU A 381 1.93 -36.59 -6.09
CA LEU A 381 2.02 -37.87 -5.38
C LEU A 381 2.39 -39.04 -6.30
N GLN A 382 1.83 -39.08 -7.51
CA GLN A 382 2.16 -40.09 -8.52
C GLN A 382 3.61 -39.98 -9.01
N ASN A 383 4.11 -38.75 -9.21
CA ASN A 383 5.51 -38.50 -9.56
C ASN A 383 6.46 -38.95 -8.43
N ASP A 384 6.13 -38.63 -7.18
CA ASP A 384 6.91 -39.07 -6.02
C ASP A 384 6.91 -40.59 -5.91
N LYS A 385 5.75 -41.24 -6.11
CA LYS A 385 5.62 -42.70 -6.13
C LYS A 385 6.51 -43.31 -7.21
N LYS A 386 6.52 -42.74 -8.41
CA LYS A 386 7.39 -43.16 -9.53
C LYS A 386 8.86 -43.08 -9.13
N ALA A 387 9.30 -41.97 -8.53
CA ALA A 387 10.68 -41.78 -8.08
C ALA A 387 11.08 -42.79 -6.98
N ILE A 388 10.20 -43.00 -6.00
CA ILE A 388 10.41 -43.96 -4.90
C ILE A 388 10.54 -45.39 -5.43
N ILE A 389 9.67 -45.80 -6.36
CA ILE A 389 9.71 -47.12 -6.98
C ILE A 389 11.00 -47.31 -7.77
N ALA A 390 11.41 -46.30 -8.56
CA ALA A 390 12.65 -46.35 -9.34
C ALA A 390 13.89 -46.47 -8.43
N ALA A 391 13.95 -45.69 -7.35
CA ALA A 391 15.04 -45.77 -6.38
C ALA A 391 15.11 -47.14 -5.70
N LYS A 392 13.96 -47.67 -5.26
CA LYS A 392 13.87 -48.99 -4.65
C LYS A 392 14.28 -50.09 -5.63
N ALA A 393 13.83 -50.02 -6.88
CA ALA A 393 14.20 -50.97 -7.93
C ALA A 393 15.71 -50.95 -8.19
N THR A 394 16.33 -49.77 -8.23
CA THR A 394 17.77 -49.61 -8.40
C THR A 394 18.56 -50.30 -7.28
N ILE A 395 18.11 -50.18 -6.03
CA ILE A 395 18.74 -50.86 -4.88
C ILE A 395 18.59 -52.38 -5.00
N MET A 396 17.38 -52.87 -5.32
CA MET A 396 17.13 -54.30 -5.50
C MET A 396 17.95 -54.89 -6.66
N TYR A 397 18.05 -54.16 -7.77
CA TYR A 397 18.91 -54.52 -8.90
C TYR A 397 20.37 -54.63 -8.46
N THR A 398 20.89 -53.59 -7.80
CA THR A 398 22.29 -53.53 -7.34
C THR A 398 22.61 -54.68 -6.38
N GLU A 399 21.70 -54.99 -5.47
CA GLU A 399 21.84 -56.12 -4.55
C GLU A 399 21.79 -57.47 -5.27
N GLY A 400 20.81 -57.66 -6.15
CA GLY A 400 20.66 -58.87 -6.96
C GLY A 400 21.90 -59.12 -7.83
N ARG A 401 22.39 -58.08 -8.50
CA ARG A 401 23.59 -58.12 -9.35
C ARG A 401 24.84 -58.49 -8.55
N ASN A 402 25.03 -57.89 -7.37
CA ASN A 402 26.12 -58.25 -6.46
C ASN A 402 26.10 -59.72 -6.03
N PHE A 403 24.92 -60.33 -5.89
CA PHE A 403 24.82 -61.76 -5.63
C PHE A 403 25.13 -62.61 -6.88
N LEU A 404 24.70 -62.18 -8.07
CA LEU A 404 25.04 -62.84 -9.34
C LEU A 404 26.54 -62.86 -9.58
N ASP A 405 27.21 -61.72 -9.45
CA ASP A 405 28.66 -61.58 -9.69
C ASP A 405 29.48 -62.44 -8.71
N LYS A 406 28.91 -62.77 -7.54
CA LYS A 406 29.50 -63.68 -6.54
C LYS A 406 29.08 -65.15 -6.72
N GLY A 407 28.40 -65.50 -7.82
CA GLY A 407 27.91 -66.85 -8.10
C GLY A 407 26.75 -67.32 -7.22
N LYS A 408 26.12 -66.43 -6.44
CA LYS A 408 25.07 -66.76 -5.46
C LYS A 408 23.66 -66.68 -6.08
N MET A 409 23.42 -67.48 -7.12
CA MET A 409 22.17 -67.50 -7.90
C MET A 409 20.90 -67.66 -7.03
N LYS A 410 20.93 -68.56 -6.05
CA LYS A 410 19.79 -68.80 -5.15
C LYS A 410 19.38 -67.58 -4.30
N LYS A 411 20.29 -66.62 -4.10
CA LYS A 411 20.03 -65.37 -3.36
C LYS A 411 19.67 -64.23 -4.31
N ALA A 412 20.27 -64.16 -5.49
CA ALA A 412 19.99 -63.13 -6.49
C ALA A 412 18.59 -63.24 -7.07
N LYS A 413 18.19 -64.45 -7.48
CA LYS A 413 16.93 -64.71 -8.18
C LYS A 413 15.69 -64.13 -7.47
N PRO A 414 15.41 -64.43 -6.19
CA PRO A 414 14.22 -63.91 -5.52
C PRO A 414 14.19 -62.38 -5.39
N ILE A 415 15.36 -61.72 -5.34
CA ILE A 415 15.45 -60.26 -5.27
C ILE A 415 15.07 -59.65 -6.61
N LEU A 416 15.62 -60.17 -7.71
CA LEU A 416 15.34 -59.68 -9.05
C LEU A 416 13.91 -60.00 -9.51
N GLU A 417 13.36 -61.15 -9.12
CA GLU A 417 11.94 -61.49 -9.36
C GLU A 417 11.01 -60.51 -8.62
N LYS A 418 11.27 -60.24 -7.34
CA LYS A 418 10.49 -59.27 -6.56
C LYS A 418 10.58 -57.85 -7.13
N MET A 419 11.75 -57.47 -7.64
CA MET A 419 11.94 -56.18 -8.33
C MET A 419 11.09 -56.11 -9.59
N GLN A 420 11.12 -57.16 -10.41
CA GLN A 420 10.31 -57.25 -11.62
C GLN A 420 8.82 -57.17 -11.30
N GLU A 421 8.33 -57.93 -10.32
CA GLU A 421 6.93 -57.91 -9.89
C GLU A 421 6.51 -56.49 -9.48
N MET A 422 7.34 -55.80 -8.70
CA MET A 422 7.07 -54.42 -8.26
C MET A 422 7.00 -53.43 -9.43
N LEU A 423 7.96 -53.48 -10.37
CA LEU A 423 7.96 -52.61 -11.54
C LEU A 423 6.76 -52.89 -12.45
N MET A 424 6.46 -54.16 -12.71
CA MET A 424 5.32 -54.57 -13.54
C MET A 424 3.97 -54.23 -12.91
N GLY A 425 3.88 -54.30 -11.58
CA GLY A 425 2.69 -53.91 -10.81
C GLY A 425 2.43 -52.39 -10.82
N ASN A 426 3.45 -51.58 -11.13
CA ASN A 426 3.37 -50.12 -11.16
C ASN A 426 3.71 -49.55 -12.54
N ILE A 427 3.65 -50.36 -13.60
CA ILE A 427 4.12 -49.98 -14.93
C ILE A 427 3.37 -48.78 -15.51
N GLU A 428 2.11 -48.56 -15.09
CA GLU A 428 1.27 -47.43 -15.51
C GLU A 428 1.79 -46.07 -15.03
N LEU A 429 2.66 -46.04 -14.01
CA LEU A 429 3.36 -44.81 -13.58
C LEU A 429 4.53 -44.44 -14.51
N PHE A 430 4.94 -45.37 -15.36
CA PHE A 430 6.03 -45.19 -16.31
C PHE A 430 5.42 -45.07 -17.71
N ASP A 431 5.96 -44.17 -18.52
CA ASP A 431 5.52 -44.00 -19.90
C ASP A 431 6.13 -45.10 -20.79
N ILE A 432 5.78 -46.36 -20.45
CA ILE A 432 6.37 -47.57 -21.02
C ILE A 432 5.26 -48.51 -21.44
N ASN A 433 5.30 -48.95 -22.70
CA ASN A 433 4.36 -49.93 -23.22
C ASN A 433 4.57 -51.31 -22.56
N LYS A 434 3.62 -51.70 -21.71
CA LYS A 434 3.62 -52.98 -20.97
C LYS A 434 3.69 -54.21 -21.88
N GLU A 435 2.96 -54.20 -23.00
CA GLU A 435 2.92 -55.33 -23.93
C GLU A 435 4.28 -55.55 -24.60
N THR A 436 4.99 -54.46 -24.91
CA THR A 436 6.35 -54.53 -25.45
C THR A 436 7.32 -55.16 -24.46
N LEU A 437 7.29 -54.78 -23.18
CA LEU A 437 8.14 -55.40 -22.16
C LEU A 437 7.83 -56.89 -21.95
N ILE A 438 6.56 -57.27 -21.99
CA ILE A 438 6.14 -58.67 -21.88
C ILE A 438 6.64 -59.47 -23.10
N GLY A 439 6.57 -58.90 -24.30
CA GLY A 439 7.15 -59.49 -25.52
C GLY A 439 8.64 -59.76 -25.35
N ILE A 440 9.42 -58.73 -24.98
CA ILE A 440 10.87 -58.85 -24.75
C ILE A 440 11.17 -59.95 -23.71
N LYS A 441 10.42 -60.00 -22.60
CA LYS A 441 10.59 -61.03 -21.58
C LYS A 441 10.36 -62.44 -22.13
N ASN A 442 9.28 -62.64 -22.89
CA ASN A 442 8.94 -63.95 -23.45
C ASN A 442 10.00 -64.41 -24.44
N ASP A 443 10.50 -63.51 -25.28
CA ASP A 443 11.56 -63.81 -26.23
C ASP A 443 12.86 -64.23 -25.51
N ILE A 444 13.25 -63.54 -24.43
CA ILE A 444 14.39 -63.92 -23.59
C ILE A 444 14.19 -65.33 -23.01
N ILE A 445 13.01 -65.63 -22.48
CA ILE A 445 12.70 -66.96 -21.89
C ILE A 445 12.77 -68.06 -22.95
N GLU A 446 12.32 -67.79 -24.18
CA GLU A 446 12.35 -68.77 -25.27
C GLU A 446 13.76 -68.97 -25.85
N PHE A 447 14.59 -67.92 -25.85
CA PHE A 447 15.93 -67.93 -26.42
C PHE A 447 16.96 -68.55 -25.48
N MET A 448 16.90 -68.25 -24.17
CA MET A 448 17.90 -68.66 -23.17
C MET A 448 18.18 -70.19 -23.13
N PRO A 449 17.20 -71.11 -23.23
CA PRO A 449 17.44 -72.55 -23.24
C PRO A 449 18.13 -73.08 -24.50
N LYS A 450 18.16 -72.29 -25.59
CA LYS A 450 18.75 -72.67 -26.89
C LYS A 450 20.25 -72.35 -26.97
N LEU A 451 20.81 -71.72 -25.94
CA LEU A 451 22.22 -71.34 -25.84
C LEU A 451 23.11 -72.53 -25.44
N ASN A 452 24.24 -72.68 -26.13
CA ASN A 452 25.29 -73.66 -25.91
C ASN A 452 26.67 -73.06 -26.32
N GLU A 453 27.75 -73.81 -26.09
CA GLU A 453 29.12 -73.34 -26.33
C GLU A 453 29.40 -72.90 -27.79
N ASN A 454 28.61 -73.38 -28.77
CA ASN A 454 28.81 -73.06 -30.18
C ASN A 454 28.05 -71.81 -30.65
N ASN A 455 27.19 -71.22 -29.82
CA ASN A 455 26.39 -70.05 -30.18
C ASN A 455 26.37 -68.97 -29.09
N ILE A 456 27.40 -68.92 -28.24
CA ILE A 456 27.60 -67.86 -27.24
C ILE A 456 27.65 -66.47 -27.90
N ASP A 457 28.20 -66.34 -29.10
CA ASP A 457 28.25 -65.07 -29.85
C ASP A 457 26.84 -64.58 -30.28
N GLU A 458 25.84 -65.47 -30.30
CA GLU A 458 24.44 -65.09 -30.52
C GLU A 458 23.85 -64.34 -29.32
N ILE A 459 24.45 -64.44 -28.13
CA ILE A 459 24.04 -63.68 -26.92
C ILE A 459 24.29 -62.19 -27.13
N ASP A 460 25.46 -61.82 -27.67
CA ASP A 460 25.79 -60.41 -27.92
C ASP A 460 24.90 -59.84 -29.04
N ASN A 461 24.65 -60.62 -30.10
CA ASN A 461 23.71 -60.22 -31.16
C ASN A 461 22.26 -60.08 -30.65
N PHE A 462 21.82 -60.99 -29.79
CA PHE A 462 20.50 -60.95 -29.16
C PHE A 462 20.39 -59.74 -28.22
N ARG A 463 21.40 -59.51 -27.37
CA ARG A 463 21.50 -58.33 -26.50
C ARG A 463 21.47 -57.04 -27.33
N ASP A 464 22.28 -56.93 -28.36
CA ASP A 464 22.36 -55.74 -29.22
C ASP A 464 21.07 -55.48 -29.99
N HIS A 465 20.37 -56.54 -30.41
CA HIS A 465 19.04 -56.44 -31.01
C HIS A 465 18.03 -55.80 -30.04
N TYR A 466 17.98 -56.24 -28.78
CA TYR A 466 17.08 -55.67 -27.78
C TYR A 466 17.53 -54.28 -27.28
N VAL A 467 18.83 -54.02 -27.18
CA VAL A 467 19.38 -52.68 -26.93
C VAL A 467 18.92 -51.72 -28.02
N LYS A 468 18.97 -52.15 -29.29
CA LYS A 468 18.51 -51.36 -30.43
C LYS A 468 17.00 -51.17 -30.44
N LEU A 469 16.22 -52.23 -30.19
CA LEU A 469 14.75 -52.16 -30.06
C LEU A 469 14.31 -51.26 -28.91
N ALA A 470 15.03 -51.27 -27.79
CA ALA A 470 14.81 -50.37 -26.68
C ALA A 470 15.13 -48.92 -27.10
N LYS A 471 16.26 -48.68 -27.75
CA LYS A 471 16.62 -47.34 -28.27
C LYS A 471 15.61 -46.79 -29.28
N GLU A 472 15.13 -47.62 -30.21
CA GLU A 472 14.17 -47.23 -31.25
C GLU A 472 12.76 -46.99 -30.72
N LYS A 473 12.38 -47.63 -29.60
CA LYS A 473 11.03 -47.50 -29.02
C LYS A 473 10.93 -46.51 -27.86
N TYR A 474 12.06 -46.12 -27.24
CA TYR A 474 12.10 -45.31 -26.03
C TYR A 474 12.92 -44.02 -26.18
N GLU A 475 12.89 -43.35 -27.34
CA GLU A 475 13.58 -42.06 -27.57
C GLU A 475 13.29 -41.04 -26.44
N GLY A 476 14.33 -40.68 -25.66
CA GLY A 476 14.30 -39.66 -24.61
C GLY A 476 14.81 -40.12 -23.24
N GLU A 477 15.90 -39.48 -22.76
CA GLU A 477 16.51 -39.42 -21.40
C GLU A 477 16.68 -40.69 -20.52
N HIS A 478 16.24 -41.88 -20.92
CA HIS A 478 16.38 -43.11 -20.12
C HIS A 478 17.24 -44.20 -20.79
N GLU A 479 18.03 -43.83 -21.81
CA GLU A 479 18.87 -44.74 -22.60
C GLU A 479 19.84 -45.61 -21.77
N HIS A 480 20.25 -45.17 -20.58
CA HIS A 480 21.22 -45.92 -19.76
C HIS A 480 20.60 -46.83 -18.69
N ALA A 481 19.34 -46.62 -18.28
CA ALA A 481 18.74 -47.35 -17.16
C ALA A 481 18.10 -48.68 -17.56
N ILE A 482 17.68 -48.81 -18.82
CA ILE A 482 17.09 -50.05 -19.37
C ILE A 482 18.18 -51.06 -19.78
N LEU A 483 19.44 -50.63 -19.86
CA LEU A 483 20.57 -51.39 -20.42
C LEU A 483 21.47 -52.10 -19.39
N LEU A 484 21.12 -52.04 -18.10
CA LEU A 484 21.73 -52.82 -17.02
C LEU A 484 20.73 -53.89 -16.57
#